data_AF-G9ZZE3-F1
#
_entry.id   AF-G9ZZE3-F1
#
_cell.length_a   1.000
_cell.length_b   1.000
_cell.length_c   1.000
_cell.angle_alpha   90.00
_cell.angle_beta   90.00
_cell.angle_gamma   90.00
#
_symmetry.space_group_name_H-M   'P 1'
#
loop_
_entity.id
_entity.type
_entity.pdbx_description
1 polymer ?
#
loop_
_entity_poly.entity_id
_entity_poly.type
_entity_poly.pdbx_seq_one_letter_code
_entity_poly.pdbx_strand_id
1 'polypeptide(L)'
;MLLSRPQAAASRPRRGEEHSMTRIEKVLYTGRVHTTGGRDGATRSDDGRLDLQLSPPGSAQPGVNPEQLFAAGWSACFIGAMRLAAGR
;
A
#
# COMPACT_ATOMS: atom_id res chain seq x y z
N MET A 1 -7.76 -57.87 -27.75
CA MET A 1 -6.98 -56.67 -27.38
C MET A 1 -7.74 -55.45 -27.89
N LEU A 2 -8.76 -55.01 -27.16
CA LEU A 2 -9.59 -53.83 -27.43
C LEU A 2 -10.45 -53.65 -26.18
N LEU A 3 -10.13 -52.67 -25.33
CA LEU A 3 -11.05 -52.11 -24.35
C LEU A 3 -10.61 -50.67 -24.03
N SER A 4 -11.43 -49.77 -24.54
CA SER A 4 -11.46 -48.31 -24.46
C SER A 4 -11.24 -47.74 -23.06
N ARG A 5 -10.49 -46.63 -22.96
CA ARG A 5 -10.87 -45.45 -22.14
C ARG A 5 -10.24 -44.17 -22.75
N PRO A 6 -11.03 -43.16 -23.16
CA PRO A 6 -10.49 -41.81 -23.31
C PRO A 6 -10.16 -41.27 -21.91
N GLN A 7 -8.91 -40.86 -21.70
CA GLN A 7 -8.53 -40.17 -20.48
C GLN A 7 -9.24 -38.82 -20.48
N ALA A 8 -10.17 -38.67 -19.55
CA ALA A 8 -10.95 -37.46 -19.35
C ALA A 8 -10.01 -36.24 -19.23
N ALA A 9 -10.31 -35.21 -20.02
CA ALA A 9 -9.69 -33.90 -19.87
C ALA A 9 -9.79 -33.49 -18.40
N ALA A 10 -8.63 -33.28 -17.77
CA ALA A 10 -8.56 -32.66 -16.45
C ALA A 10 -9.31 -31.33 -16.52
N SER A 11 -10.43 -31.27 -15.82
CA SER A 11 -11.30 -30.11 -15.75
C SER A 11 -10.48 -28.92 -15.23
N ARG A 12 -10.33 -27.89 -16.07
CA ARG A 12 -9.80 -26.58 -15.66
C ARG A 12 -10.51 -26.17 -14.36
N PRO A 13 -9.79 -25.67 -13.35
CA PRO A 13 -10.45 -25.15 -12.16
C PRO A 13 -11.48 -24.09 -12.59
N ARG A 14 -12.71 -24.25 -12.09
CA ARG A 14 -13.81 -23.31 -12.36
C ARG A 14 -13.38 -21.94 -11.86
N ARG A 15 -13.43 -20.96 -12.75
CA ARG A 15 -13.30 -19.52 -12.46
C ARG A 15 -14.25 -19.20 -11.28
N GLY A 16 -13.72 -18.97 -10.09
CA GLY A 16 -14.54 -18.86 -8.88
C GLY A 16 -13.80 -18.84 -7.54
N GLU A 17 -12.50 -19.16 -7.50
CA GLU A 17 -11.63 -18.96 -6.33
C GLU A 17 -10.47 -18.02 -6.74
N GLU A 18 -10.83 -16.84 -7.23
CA GLU A 18 -9.91 -15.71 -7.27
C GLU A 18 -10.01 -15.08 -5.89
N HIS A 19 -8.93 -15.15 -5.11
CA HIS A 19 -8.85 -14.46 -3.81
C HIS A 19 -9.38 -13.04 -4.01
N SER A 20 -10.52 -12.74 -3.39
CA SER A 20 -11.06 -11.40 -3.29
C SER A 20 -10.05 -10.58 -2.50
N MET A 21 -9.08 -9.99 -3.22
CA MET A 21 -8.20 -8.99 -2.67
C MET A 21 -9.10 -7.86 -2.23
N THR A 22 -9.14 -7.63 -0.92
CA THR A 22 -10.07 -6.80 -0.17
C THR A 22 -10.39 -5.50 -0.91
N ARG A 23 -11.56 -5.47 -1.59
CA ARG A 23 -12.02 -4.27 -2.29
C ARG A 23 -12.51 -3.26 -1.25
N ILE A 24 -12.02 -2.02 -1.34
CA ILE A 24 -12.59 -0.91 -0.54
C ILE A 24 -13.99 -0.60 -1.07
N GLU A 25 -15.03 -0.96 -0.32
CA GLU A 25 -16.43 -0.70 -0.69
C GLU A 25 -16.81 0.77 -0.52
N LYS A 26 -16.28 1.41 0.54
CA LYS A 26 -16.53 2.82 0.85
C LYS A 26 -15.24 3.51 1.28
N VAL A 27 -14.87 4.58 0.57
CA VAL A 27 -13.76 5.45 0.95
C VAL A 27 -14.22 6.39 2.06
N LEU A 28 -13.62 6.30 3.24
CA LEU A 28 -13.94 7.16 4.39
C LEU A 28 -13.10 8.43 4.45
N TYR A 29 -11.85 8.35 3.98
CA TYR A 29 -10.90 9.46 3.98
C TYR A 29 -9.94 9.32 2.79
N THR A 30 -9.49 10.44 2.24
CA THR A 30 -8.48 10.49 1.18
C THR A 30 -7.46 11.57 1.51
N GLY A 31 -6.23 11.17 1.84
CA GLY A 31 -5.10 12.10 1.86
C GLY A 31 -4.55 12.29 0.46
N ARG A 32 -4.38 13.54 0.00
CA ARG A 32 -3.74 13.84 -1.29
C ARG A 32 -2.44 14.57 -1.05
N VAL A 33 -1.38 14.10 -1.69
CA VAL A 33 -0.04 14.68 -1.57
C VAL A 33 0.54 14.81 -2.98
N HIS A 34 1.11 15.97 -3.26
CA HIS A 34 1.82 16.25 -4.50
C HIS A 34 3.33 16.33 -4.22
N THR A 35 4.12 15.60 -5.00
CA THR A 35 5.57 15.55 -4.87
C THR A 35 6.22 15.99 -6.17
N THR A 36 7.18 16.91 -6.09
CA THR A 36 7.98 17.39 -7.23
C THR A 36 9.45 17.09 -7.00
N GLY A 37 10.26 16.96 -8.05
CA GLY A 37 11.72 16.89 -7.93
C GLY A 37 12.31 15.54 -7.46
N GLY A 38 11.50 14.60 -6.99
CA GLY A 38 11.97 13.26 -6.60
C GLY A 38 12.70 13.25 -5.26
N ARG A 39 13.90 12.63 -5.19
CA ARG A 39 14.63 12.42 -3.92
C ARG A 39 15.22 13.70 -3.30
N ASP A 40 15.41 14.75 -4.09
CA ASP A 40 15.91 16.08 -3.68
C ASP A 40 14.83 17.17 -3.84
N GLY A 41 13.57 16.73 -3.79
CA GLY A 41 12.42 17.57 -4.12
C GLY A 41 11.66 18.06 -2.89
N ALA A 42 10.36 18.25 -3.08
CA ALA A 42 9.45 18.63 -2.02
C ALA A 42 8.15 17.84 -2.14
N THR A 43 7.49 17.62 -1.01
CA THR A 43 6.20 16.94 -0.94
C THR A 43 5.23 17.75 -0.08
N ARG A 44 4.01 17.96 -0.58
CA ARG A 44 3.00 18.81 0.07
C ARG A 44 1.62 18.17 0.00
N SER A 45 0.89 18.14 1.11
CA SER A 45 -0.54 17.78 1.12
C SER A 45 -1.41 18.94 0.64
N ASP A 46 -2.53 18.61 0.02
CA ASP A 46 -3.51 19.60 -0.44
C ASP A 46 -4.14 20.42 0.70
N ASP A 47 -4.22 19.82 1.90
CA ASP A 47 -4.67 20.49 3.13
C ASP A 47 -3.55 21.26 3.85
N GLY A 48 -2.32 21.25 3.33
CA GLY A 48 -1.17 21.99 3.86
C GLY A 48 -0.61 21.49 5.19
N ARG A 49 -1.13 20.38 5.74
CA ARG A 49 -0.62 19.79 6.99
C ARG A 49 0.72 19.09 6.83
N LEU A 50 1.05 18.68 5.61
CA LEU A 50 2.35 18.13 5.26
C LEU A 50 2.98 19.05 4.21
N ASP A 51 4.16 19.58 4.50
CA ASP A 51 4.93 20.45 3.62
C ASP A 51 6.41 20.27 3.95
N LEU A 52 7.05 19.34 3.25
CA LEU A 52 8.36 18.80 3.63
C LEU A 52 9.33 18.86 2.45
N GLN A 53 10.57 19.24 2.74
CA GLN A 53 11.68 19.05 1.82
C GLN A 53 12.17 17.61 1.88
N LEU A 54 12.49 17.06 0.71
CA LEU A 54 13.03 15.72 0.54
C LEU A 54 14.54 15.79 0.33
N SER A 55 15.26 14.84 0.91
CA SER A 55 16.69 14.68 0.67
C SER A 55 17.07 13.19 0.62
N PRO A 56 18.04 12.79 -0.22
CA PRO A 56 18.48 11.41 -0.32
C PRO A 56 19.13 10.94 0.99
N PRO A 57 19.02 9.64 1.33
CA PRO A 57 19.75 9.06 2.45
C PRO A 57 21.26 9.34 2.34
N GLY A 58 21.88 9.74 3.44
CA GLY A 58 23.32 10.07 3.48
C GLY A 58 23.68 11.47 2.94
N SER A 59 22.70 12.24 2.47
CA SER A 59 22.88 13.66 2.16
C SER A 59 23.16 14.49 3.41
N ALA A 60 23.99 15.53 3.28
CA ALA A 60 24.15 16.56 4.30
C ALA A 60 23.04 17.64 4.24
N GLN A 61 22.19 17.60 3.22
CA GLN A 61 21.09 18.54 3.07
C GLN A 61 19.96 18.21 4.06
N PRO A 62 19.32 19.23 4.66
CA PRO A 62 18.18 19.03 5.53
C PRO A 62 16.97 18.55 4.70
N GLY A 63 16.33 17.48 5.15
CA GLY A 63 15.15 16.93 4.50
C GLY A 63 14.84 15.54 5.03
N VAL A 64 13.60 15.12 4.85
CA VAL A 64 13.20 13.73 5.14
C VAL A 64 13.35 12.89 3.89
N ASN A 65 13.38 11.57 4.03
CA ASN A 65 13.38 10.65 2.89
C ASN A 65 12.14 9.75 2.88
N PRO A 66 11.80 9.14 1.73
CA PRO A 66 10.65 8.25 1.62
C PRO A 66 10.66 7.10 2.64
N GLU A 67 11.84 6.58 2.97
CA GLU A 67 11.99 5.45 3.89
C GLU A 67 11.58 5.86 5.33
N GLN A 68 11.95 7.06 5.78
CA GLN A 68 11.49 7.65 7.05
C GLN A 68 9.98 7.92 7.06
N LEU A 69 9.44 8.48 5.98
CA LEU A 69 7.99 8.76 5.86
C LEU A 69 7.16 7.47 5.91
N PHE A 70 7.63 6.42 5.24
CA PHE A 70 6.99 5.11 5.28
C PHE A 70 7.02 4.51 6.69
N ALA A 71 8.19 4.53 7.36
CA ALA A 71 8.33 4.04 8.72
C ALA A 71 7.38 4.78 9.68
N ALA A 72 7.35 6.12 9.62
CA ALA A 72 6.46 6.93 10.43
C ALA A 72 4.98 6.64 10.17
N GLY A 73 4.57 6.59 8.89
CA GLY A 73 3.19 6.32 8.49
C GLY A 73 2.71 4.93 8.92
N TRP A 74 3.54 3.91 8.72
CA TRP A 74 3.24 2.54 9.12
C TRP A 74 3.12 2.42 10.64
N SER A 75 4.10 2.92 11.38
CA SER A 75 4.09 2.85 12.84
C SER A 75 2.86 3.56 13.44
N ALA A 76 2.54 4.77 12.96
CA ALA A 76 1.36 5.50 13.41
C ALA A 76 0.06 4.74 13.11
N CYS A 77 -0.07 4.19 11.91
CA CYS A 77 -1.23 3.38 11.51
C CYS A 77 -1.38 2.12 12.38
N PHE A 78 -0.28 1.41 12.62
CA PHE A 78 -0.29 0.19 13.43
C PHE A 78 -0.64 0.46 14.89
N ILE A 79 -0.13 1.54 15.47
CA ILE A 79 -0.54 2.00 16.82
C ILE A 79 -2.04 2.29 16.86
N GLY A 80 -2.59 2.96 15.84
CA GLY A 80 -4.02 3.20 15.72
C GLY A 80 -4.84 1.91 15.65
N ALA A 81 -4.39 0.93 14.86
CA ALA A 81 -5.03 -0.38 14.77
C ALA A 81 -5.01 -1.13 16.11
N MET A 82 -3.92 -1.07 16.86
CA MET A 82 -3.85 -1.67 18.21
C MET A 82 -4.81 -1.01 19.19
N ARG A 83 -4.97 0.32 19.14
CA ARG A 83 -5.94 1.03 19.99
C ARG A 83 -7.37 0.58 19.69
N LEU A 84 -7.72 0.53 18.40
CA LEU A 84 -9.01 0.01 17.94
C LEU A 84 -9.27 -1.42 18.42
N ALA A 85 -8.27 -2.31 18.29
CA ALA A 85 -8.38 -3.69 18.75
C ALA A 85 -8.54 -3.79 20.28
N ALA A 86 -7.96 -2.85 21.03
CA ALA A 86 -8.10 -2.77 22.48
C ALA A 86 -9.42 -2.11 22.94
N GLY A 87 -10.28 -1.68 22.02
CA GLY A 87 -11.55 -1.01 22.34
C GLY A 87 -11.37 0.42 22.88
N ARG A 88 -10.29 1.10 22.48
CA ARG A 88 -9.98 2.49 22.84
C ARG A 88 -9.77 3.34 21.60
#